data_AF-A0AAD7MH24-F1
#
_entry.id   AF-A0AAD7MH24-F1
#
_cell.length_a   1.000
_cell.length_b   1.000
_cell.length_c   1.000
_cell.angle_alpha   90.00
_cell.angle_beta   90.00
_cell.angle_gamma   90.00
#
_symmetry.space_group_name_H-M   'P 1'
#
loop_
_entity.id
_entity.type
_entity.pdbx_description
1 polymer ?
#
loop_
_entity_poly.entity_id
_entity_poly.type
_entity_poly.pdbx_seq_one_letter_code
_entity_poly.pdbx_strand_id
1 'polypeptide(L)' 'LRVQKRRVYSAVHRVDGLGRVLRQRKVIKRKPYAVSRPHALWHVDGHHKLILWGIVIHGFVDG' A
#
# COMPACT_ATOMS: atom_id res chain seq x y z
N LEU A 1 8.87 -9.28 27.10
CA LEU A 1 9.25 -10.39 26.18
C LEU A 1 10.13 -9.86 25.05
N ARG A 2 11.45 -10.12 25.08
CA ARG A 2 12.37 -9.78 23.97
C ARG A 2 12.35 -10.92 22.96
N VAL A 3 11.48 -10.84 21.96
CA VAL A 3 11.44 -11.83 20.88
C VAL A 3 12.55 -11.53 19.88
N GLN A 4 13.38 -12.52 19.58
CA GLN A 4 14.45 -12.37 18.59
C GLN A 4 13.85 -12.06 17.20
N LYS A 5 14.27 -10.94 16.60
CA LYS A 5 13.80 -10.49 15.27
C LYS A 5 13.90 -11.60 14.20
N ARG A 6 14.96 -12.42 14.25
CA ARG A 6 15.15 -13.55 13.32
C ARG A 6 13.97 -14.53 13.34
N ARG A 7 13.44 -14.84 14.53
CA ARG A 7 12.28 -15.75 14.67
C ARG A 7 11.02 -15.13 14.06
N VAL A 8 10.77 -13.85 14.29
CA VAL A 8 9.63 -13.12 13.70
C VAL A 8 9.71 -13.15 12.17
N TYR A 9 10.86 -12.81 11.58
CA TYR A 9 11.03 -12.85 10.13
C TYR A 9 10.88 -14.26 9.54
N SER A 10 11.35 -15.29 10.25
CA SER A 10 11.21 -16.68 9.80
C SER A 10 9.76 -17.17 9.83
N ALA A 11 8.98 -16.76 10.84
CA ALA A 11 7.56 -17.09 10.95
C ALA A 11 6.75 -16.36 9.87
N VAL A 12 6.99 -15.06 9.66
CA VAL A 12 6.35 -14.28 8.59
C VAL A 12 6.70 -14.83 7.21
N HIS A 13 7.95 -15.26 7.00
CA HIS A 13 8.34 -15.89 5.72
C HIS A 13 7.62 -17.23 5.49
N ARG A 14 7.41 -18.02 6.55
CA ARG A 14 6.71 -19.31 6.46
C ARG A 14 5.21 -19.13 6.18
N VAL A 15 4.58 -18.11 6.77
CA VAL A 15 3.15 -17.85 6.64
C VAL A 15 2.82 -17.02 5.39
N ASP A 16 3.68 -16.07 5.03
CA ASP A 16 3.40 -15.07 3.99
C ASP A 16 4.66 -14.60 3.25
N GLY A 17 5.46 -15.55 2.74
CA GLY A 17 6.64 -15.26 1.92
C GLY A 17 6.29 -14.42 0.68
N LEU A 18 5.15 -14.71 0.04
CA LEU A 18 4.64 -13.99 -1.13
C LEU A 18 4.16 -12.57 -0.78
N GLY A 19 3.38 -12.38 0.29
CA GLY A 19 2.93 -11.05 0.72
C GLY A 19 4.07 -10.15 1.19
N ARG A 20 5.16 -10.72 1.74
CA ARG A 20 6.39 -9.97 2.03
C ARG A 20 7.08 -9.47 0.77
N VAL A 21 7.24 -10.31 -0.25
CA VAL A 21 7.82 -9.92 -1.55
C VAL A 21 6.95 -8.86 -2.24
N LEU A 22 5.63 -9.03 -2.21
CA LEU A 22 4.68 -8.05 -2.76
C LEU A 22 4.73 -6.71 -2.01
N ARG A 23 4.82 -6.70 -0.68
CA ARG A 23 5.01 -5.48 0.13
C ARG A 23 6.36 -4.82 -0.09
N GLN A 24 7.44 -5.60 -0.20
CA GLN A 24 8.78 -5.07 -0.49
C GLN A 24 8.84 -4.45 -1.89
N ARG A 25 8.17 -5.06 -2.88
CA ARG A 25 8.01 -4.47 -4.22
C ARG A 25 7.12 -3.23 -4.23
N LYS A 26 6.13 -3.15 -3.33
CA LYS A 26 5.19 -2.02 -3.17
C LYS A 26 5.61 -0.97 -2.13
N VAL A 27 6.90 -0.83 -1.81
CA VAL A 27 7.33 0.38 -1.09
C VAL A 27 7.27 1.55 -2.07
N ILE A 28 6.07 2.09 -2.24
CA ILE A 28 5.80 3.29 -3.02
C ILE A 28 6.62 4.40 -2.34
N LYS A 29 7.67 4.87 -2.99
CA LYS A 29 8.41 6.05 -2.54
C LYS A 29 7.46 7.24 -2.68
N ARG A 30 6.82 7.61 -1.59
CA ARG A 30 6.00 8.84 -1.51
C ARG A 30 6.95 10.01 -1.73
N LYS A 31 6.84 10.65 -2.90
CA LYS A 31 7.49 11.94 -3.13
C LYS A 31 6.58 13.05 -2.59
N PRO A 32 7.11 14.06 -1.90
CA PRO A 32 6.35 15.26 -1.62
C PRO A 32 6.03 15.94 -2.97
N TYR A 33 4.76 16.29 -3.18
CA TYR A 33 4.32 17.08 -4.32
C TYR A 33 4.15 18.52 -3.87
N ALA A 34 4.65 19.47 -4.66
CA ALA A 34 4.40 20.89 -4.47
C ALA A 34 3.67 21.39 -5.71
N VAL A 35 2.41 21.80 -5.54
CA VAL A 35 1.60 22.39 -6.60
C VAL A 35 1.57 23.90 -6.46
N SER A 36 1.62 24.62 -7.58
CA SER A 36 1.64 26.09 -7.58
C SER A 36 0.25 26.73 -7.45
N ARG A 37 -0.83 25.95 -7.63
CA ARG A 37 -2.22 26.43 -7.67
C ARG A 37 -3.17 25.38 -7.08
N PRO A 38 -4.28 25.80 -6.42
CA PRO A 38 -5.40 24.91 -6.11
C PRO A 38 -5.94 24.23 -7.40
N HIS A 39 -6.46 23.01 -7.31
CA HIS A 39 -6.88 22.17 -8.46
C HIS A 39 -5.80 21.67 -9.41
N ALA A 40 -4.51 21.90 -9.14
CA ALA A 40 -3.44 21.44 -10.02
C ALA A 40 -3.08 19.95 -9.83
N LEU A 41 -3.53 19.31 -8.74
CA LEU A 41 -3.26 17.91 -8.48
C LEU A 41 -4.47 17.22 -7.84
N TRP A 42 -4.84 16.10 -8.43
CA TRP A 42 -5.95 15.28 -7.96
C TRP A 42 -5.41 13.93 -7.56
N HIS A 43 -5.68 13.52 -6.33
CA HIS A 43 -5.44 12.18 -5.85
C HIS A 43 -6.60 11.27 -6.25
N VAL A 44 -6.27 10.19 -6.95
CA VAL A 44 -7.23 9.15 -7.33
C VAL A 44 -6.74 7.82 -6.76
N ASP A 45 -7.57 7.16 -5.97
CA ASP A 45 -7.25 5.83 -5.43
C ASP A 45 -8.39 4.84 -5.67
N GLY A 46 -8.01 3.60 -6.02
CA GLY A 46 -8.93 2.51 -6.33
C GLY A 46 -8.93 1.44 -5.25
N HIS A 47 -10.07 1.23 -4.61
CA HIS A 47 -10.28 0.15 -3.65
C HIS A 47 -10.76 -1.13 -4.34
N HIS A 48 -9.83 -2.03 -4.64
CA HIS A 48 -10.10 -3.25 -5.42
C HIS A 48 -10.37 -4.50 -4.58
N LYS A 49 -10.47 -4.40 -3.24
CA LYS A 49 -10.65 -5.61 -2.40
C LYS A 49 -11.98 -6.33 -2.65
N LEU A 50 -12.97 -5.62 -3.18
CA LEU A 50 -14.31 -6.14 -3.46
C LEU A 50 -14.46 -6.60 -4.92
N ILE A 51 -13.38 -6.65 -5.70
CA ILE A 51 -13.43 -7.00 -7.13
C ILE A 51 -13.98 -8.40 -7.40
N LEU A 52 -13.80 -9.35 -6.45
CA LEU A 52 -14.38 -10.69 -6.52
C LEU A 52 -15.91 -10.69 -6.47
N TRP A 53 -16.50 -9.61 -5.94
CA TRP A 53 -17.94 -9.37 -5.88
C TRP A 53 -18.40 -8.41 -7.00
N GLY A 54 -17.52 -8.07 -7.94
CA GLY A 54 -17.80 -7.12 -9.03
C GLY A 54 -17.79 -5.65 -8.60
N ILE A 55 -17.34 -5.33 -7.38
CA ILE A 55 -17.41 -3.98 -6.84
C ILE A 55 -16.01 -3.37 -6.76
N VAL A 56 -15.86 -2.18 -7.34
CA VAL A 56 -14.63 -1.37 -7.24
C VAL A 56 -15.03 0.05 -6.85
N ILE A 57 -14.41 0.58 -5.79
CA ILE A 57 -14.71 1.93 -5.30
C ILE A 57 -13.53 2.83 -5.65
N HIS A 58 -13.79 3.96 -6.30
CA HIS A 58 -12.79 4.97 -6.60
C HIS A 58 -13.05 6.23 -5.78
N GLY A 59 -12.01 6.72 -5.09
CA GLY A 59 -12.05 7.99 -4.36
C GLY A 59 -11.21 9.04 -5.09
N PHE A 60 -11.72 10.27 -5.14
CA PHE A 60 -11.07 11.43 -5.74
C PHE A 60 -10.97 12.55 -4.70
N VAL A 61 -9.77 13.08 -4.48
CA VAL A 61 -9.53 14.18 -3.53
C VAL A 61 -8.57 15.19 -4.17
N ASP A 62 -8.91 16.47 -4.11
CA ASP A 62 -8.03 17.57 -4.55
C ASP A 62 -6.89 17.76 -3.52
N GLY A 63 -5.65 17.95 -3.99
CA GLY A 63 -4.44 17.88 -3.16
C GLY A 63 -3.35 18.89 -3.50
#